data_AF-A0A9X5CSC6-F1
#
_entry.id   AF-A0A9X5CSC6-F1
#
_cell.length_a   1.000
_cell.length_b   1.000
_cell.length_c   1.000
_cell.angle_alpha   90.00
_cell.angle_beta   90.00
_cell.angle_gamma   90.00
#
_symmetry.space_group_name_H-M   'P 1'
#
loop_
_entity.id
_entity.type
_entity.pdbx_description
1 polymer ?
#
loop_
_entity_poly.entity_id
_entity_poly.type
_entity_poly.pdbx_seq_one_letter_code
_entity_poly.pdbx_strand_id
1 'polypeptide(L)' 'MGEAEELGRLEREVLALERRGVVSPGAKERVIREELGLVPVRYYQLLNALLDDPRALAHDPVTVNRLRRVREARRGER' A
#
# COMPACT_ATOMS: atom_id res chain seq x y z
N MET A 1 -4.71 -23.46 13.15
CA MET A 1 -3.69 -22.80 12.32
C MET A 1 -4.46 -21.86 11.41
N GLY A 2 -4.41 -20.54 11.61
CA GLY A 2 -5.29 -19.63 10.86
C GLY A 2 -4.98 -18.13 10.99
N GLU A 3 -3.97 -17.73 11.76
CA GLU A 3 -3.68 -16.31 12.02
C GLU A 3 -2.52 -15.77 11.14
N ALA A 4 -1.87 -16.63 10.34
CA ALA A 4 -0.73 -16.24 9.49
C ALA A 4 -1.12 -15.97 8.02
N GLU A 5 -2.35 -16.29 7.62
CA GLU A 5 -2.81 -16.21 6.23
C GLU A 5 -3.50 -14.88 5.89
N GLU A 6 -3.94 -14.12 6.89
CA GLU A 6 -4.60 -12.83 6.67
C GLU A 6 -3.65 -11.64 6.88
N LEU A 7 -3.81 -10.64 6.02
CA LEU A 7 -3.18 -9.34 6.22
C LEU A 7 -3.59 -8.75 7.56
N GLY A 8 -2.65 -8.14 8.27
CA GLY A 8 -2.95 -7.34 9.46
C GLY A 8 -3.89 -6.18 9.13
N ARG A 9 -4.54 -5.64 10.18
CA ARG A 9 -5.45 -4.48 10.06
C ARG A 9 -4.77 -3.32 9.31
N LEU A 10 -3.57 -2.95 9.75
CA LEU A 10 -2.81 -1.85 9.15
C LEU A 10 -2.52 -2.06 7.66
N GLU A 11 -2.16 -3.29 7.27
CA GLU A 11 -1.85 -3.64 5.88
C GLU A 11 -3.09 -3.51 4.98
N ARG A 12 -4.24 -3.94 5.48
CA ARG A 12 -5.53 -3.77 4.79
C ARG A 12 -5.90 -2.29 4.64
N GLU A 13 -5.68 -1.49 5.67
CA GLU A 13 -5.97 -0.05 5.61
C GLU A 13 -5.06 0.69 4.63
N VAL A 14 -3.78 0.30 4.55
CA VAL A 14 -2.84 0.81 3.54
C VAL A 14 -3.36 0.51 2.12
N LEU A 15 -3.77 -0.72 1.84
CA LEU A 15 -4.33 -1.09 0.54
C LEU A 15 -5.64 -0.34 0.25
N ALA A 16 -6.52 -0.20 1.24
CA ALA A 16 -7.77 0.55 1.11
C ALA A 16 -7.52 2.03 0.78
N LEU A 17 -6.50 2.65 1.37
CA LEU A 17 -6.11 4.03 1.09
C LEU A 17 -5.62 4.20 -0.35
N GLU A 18 -4.79 3.28 -0.86
CA GLU A 18 -4.35 3.30 -2.27
C GLU A 18 -5.50 3.05 -3.25
N ARG A 19 -6.46 2.22 -2.86
CA ARG A 19 -7.64 1.93 -3.69
C ARG A 19 -8.50 3.17 -3.92
N ARG A 20 -8.66 4.03 -2.90
CA ARG A 20 -9.43 5.28 -2.99
C ARG A 20 -8.84 6.29 -4.00
N GLY A 21 -7.54 6.18 -4.30
CA GLY A 21 -6.83 7.09 -5.19
C GLY A 21 -6.58 8.44 -4.51
N VAL A 22 -5.37 8.98 -4.68
CA VAL A 22 -4.97 10.19 -3.95
C VAL A 22 -4.67 11.31 -4.93
N VAL A 23 -5.29 12.47 -4.68
CA VAL A 23 -5.33 13.61 -5.62
C VAL A 23 -3.99 14.33 -5.70
N SER A 24 -3.23 14.40 -4.59
CA SER A 24 -1.91 15.03 -4.57
C SER A 24 -0.99 14.40 -3.50
N PRO A 25 0.34 14.42 -3.70
CA PRO A 25 1.30 13.84 -2.76
C PRO A 25 1.23 14.46 -1.37
N GLY A 26 1.06 15.79 -1.26
CA GLY A 26 0.92 16.46 0.04
C GLY A 26 -0.38 16.12 0.78
N ALA A 27 -1.50 15.95 0.05
CA ALA A 27 -2.74 15.48 0.65
C ALA A 27 -2.59 14.04 1.14
N LYS A 28 -1.92 13.18 0.37
CA LYS A 28 -1.64 11.80 0.74
C LYS A 28 -0.89 11.69 2.06
N GLU A 29 0.19 12.45 2.23
CA GLU A 29 0.98 12.42 3.47
C GLU A 29 0.24 12.92 4.70
N ARG A 30 -0.72 13.84 4.55
CA ARG A 30 -1.61 14.24 5.64
C ARG A 30 -2.57 13.11 6.02
N VAL A 31 -3.29 12.57 5.03
CA VAL A 31 -4.23 11.46 5.26
C VAL A 31 -3.53 10.24 5.87
N ILE A 32 -2.32 9.88 5.42
CA ILE A 32 -1.54 8.80 6.02
C ILE A 32 -1.28 9.03 7.51
N ARG A 33 -0.93 10.26 7.90
CA ARG A 33 -0.67 10.60 9.30
C ARG A 33 -1.94 10.63 10.14
N GLU A 34 -3.02 11.17 9.59
CA GLU A 34 -4.28 11.36 10.32
C GLU A 34 -5.08 10.05 10.43
N GLU A 35 -5.20 9.28 9.34
CA GLU A 35 -6.02 8.06 9.32
C GLU A 35 -5.26 6.83 9.83
N LEU A 36 -3.98 6.68 9.45
CA LEU A 36 -3.19 5.49 9.79
C LEU A 36 -2.27 5.71 11.00
N GLY A 37 -2.12 6.96 11.46
CA GLY A 37 -1.14 7.29 12.51
C GLY A 37 0.32 7.04 12.10
N LEU A 38 0.59 6.89 10.80
CA LEU A 38 1.89 6.50 10.29
C LEU A 38 2.70 7.69 9.79
N VAL A 39 4.01 7.62 9.96
CA VAL A 39 4.96 8.52 9.27
C VAL A 39 5.00 8.12 7.79
N PRO A 40 5.01 9.09 6.84
CA PRO A 40 5.00 8.80 5.39
C PRO A 40 6.08 7.81 4.94
N VAL A 41 7.28 7.91 5.50
CA VAL A 41 8.38 6.97 5.19
C VAL A 41 8.00 5.53 5.52
N ARG A 42 7.43 5.29 6.71
CA ARG A 42 7.03 3.95 7.16
C ARG A 42 5.85 3.41 6.35
N TYR A 43 4.94 4.29 5.94
CA TYR A 43 3.87 3.95 5.02
C TYR A 43 4.40 3.41 3.69
N TYR A 44 5.32 4.14 3.03
CA TYR A 44 5.86 3.68 1.75
C TYR A 44 6.71 2.42 1.89
N GLN A 45 7.42 2.23 3.01
CA GLN A 45 8.13 0.97 3.29
C GLN A 45 7.15 -0.21 3.39
N LEU A 46 6.10 -0.07 4.20
CA LEU A 46 5.08 -1.11 4.35
C LEU A 46 4.36 -1.39 3.02
N LEU A 47 4.01 -0.33 2.28
CA LEU A 47 3.39 -0.47 0.98
C LEU A 47 4.28 -1.28 0.03
N ASN A 48 5.58 -0.96 -0.06
CA ASN A 48 6.50 -1.73 -0.91
C ASN A 48 6.59 -3.20 -0.49
N ALA A 49 6.63 -3.49 0.80
CA ALA A 49 6.61 -4.88 1.29
C ALA A 49 5.33 -5.61 0.88
N LEU A 50 4.17 -4.95 0.99
CA LEU A 50 2.89 -5.51 0.56
C LEU A 50 2.82 -5.78 -0.94
N LEU A 51 3.46 -4.97 -1.78
CA LEU A 51 3.47 -5.23 -3.22
C LEU A 51 4.20 -6.51 -3.60
N ASP A 52 5.13 -6.97 -2.77
CA ASP A 52 5.88 -8.20 -2.94
C ASP A 52 5.28 -9.37 -2.12
N ASP A 53 4.23 -9.13 -1.32
CA ASP A 53 3.59 -10.11 -0.45
C ASP A 53 2.42 -10.85 -1.15
N PRO A 54 2.44 -12.19 -1.23
CA PRO A 54 1.35 -12.96 -1.85
C PRO A 54 0.00 -12.79 -1.12
N ARG A 55 -0.01 -12.48 0.19
CA ARG A 55 -1.23 -12.25 0.97
C ARG A 55 -1.92 -10.96 0.55
N ALA A 56 -1.15 -9.93 0.20
CA ALA A 56 -1.69 -8.70 -0.35
C ALA A 56 -2.34 -8.94 -1.72
N LEU A 57 -1.70 -9.75 -2.56
CA LEU A 57 -2.24 -10.15 -3.85
C LEU A 57 -3.54 -10.97 -3.71
N ALA A 58 -3.61 -11.87 -2.72
CA ALA A 58 -4.83 -12.64 -2.45
C ALA A 58 -5.99 -11.75 -1.95
N HIS A 59 -5.68 -10.71 -1.17
CA HIS A 59 -6.68 -9.81 -0.60
C HIS A 59 -7.19 -8.74 -1.59
N ASP A 60 -6.31 -8.04 -2.29
CA ASP A 60 -6.69 -7.04 -3.31
C ASP A 60 -5.78 -7.13 -4.55
N PRO A 61 -6.02 -8.12 -5.43
CA PRO A 61 -5.15 -8.36 -6.58
C PRO A 61 -5.15 -7.17 -7.55
N VAL A 62 -6.26 -6.44 -7.66
CA VAL A 62 -6.38 -5.32 -8.61
C VAL A 62 -5.53 -4.13 -8.16
N THR A 63 -5.67 -3.71 -6.89
CA THR A 63 -4.91 -2.60 -6.33
C THR A 63 -3.42 -2.94 -6.31
N VAL A 64 -3.05 -4.16 -5.87
CA VAL A 64 -1.65 -4.59 -5.80
C VAL A 64 -1.00 -4.62 -7.18
N ASN A 65 -1.63 -5.24 -8.19
CA ASN A 65 -1.07 -5.27 -9.55
C ASN A 65 -0.94 -3.87 -10.17
N ARG A 66 -1.91 -2.99 -9.94
CA ARG A 66 -1.84 -1.58 -10.41
C ARG A 66 -0.63 -0.88 -9.82
N LEU A 67 -0.42 -1.00 -8.51
CA LEU A 67 0.69 -0.37 -7.81
C LEU A 67 2.05 -0.97 -8.18
N ARG A 68 2.12 -2.29 -8.40
CA ARG A 68 3.33 -2.95 -8.92
C ARG A 68 3.74 -2.36 -10.27
N ARG A 69 2.78 -2.23 -11.22
CA ARG A 69 3.05 -1.59 -12.52
C ARG A 69 3.53 -0.14 -12.38
N VAL A 70 2.93 0.65 -11.50
CA VAL A 70 3.38 2.04 -11.24
C VAL A 70 4.80 2.08 -10.67
N ARG A 71 5.14 1.15 -9.77
CA ARG A 71 6.50 1.02 -9.21
C ARG A 71 7.52 0.63 -10.27
N GLU A 72 7.17 -0.30 -11.16
CA GLU A 72 8.02 -0.71 -12.27
C GLU A 72 8.25 0.41 -13.28
N ALA A 73 7.19 1.16 -13.64
CA ALA A 73 7.30 2.32 -14.51
C ALA A 73 8.27 3.36 -13.93
N ARG A 74 8.12 3.72 -12.64
CA ARG A 74 9.02 4.66 -11.95
C ARG A 74 10.47 4.18 -11.83
N ARG A 75 10.71 2.86 -11.86
CA ARG A 75 12.06 2.29 -11.85
C ARG A 75 12.74 2.37 -13.21
N GLY A 76 11.97 2.27 -14.30
CA GLY A 76 12.49 2.38 -15.67
C GLY A 76 12.81 3.81 -16.10
N GLU A 77 12.31 4.82 -15.40
CA GLU A 77 12.58 6.24 -15.67
C GLU A 77 13.88 6.77 -15.02
N ARG A 78 14.70 5.90 -14.42
CA ARG A 78 15.97 6.26 -13.77
C ARG A 78 17.18 5.92 -14.62
#